data_AF-A0A3D0ESS4-F1
#
_entry.id   AF-A0A3D0ESS4-F1
#
_cell.length_a   1.000
_cell.length_b   1.000
_cell.length_c   1.000
_cell.angle_alpha   90.00
_cell.angle_beta   90.00
_cell.angle_gamma   90.00
#
_symmetry.space_group_name_H-M   'P 1'
#
loop_
_entity.id
_entity.type
_entity.pdbx_description
1 polymer ?
#
loop_
_entity_poly.entity_id
_entity_poly.type
_entity_poly.pdbx_seq_one_letter_code
_entity_poly.pdbx_strand_id
1 'polypeptide(L)'
;MTPILLHLATTLTYASLSLIIWQQLRSSSAGSSKWPKIKPWINFLTLLPIGLHIALTYHYSLGFDGLQLGLGNFTSLIVATSCLIYASHSLWVGENSLPALSLPFGAVASLLPLLDGASIQIPHSELPIFKIHLMLSVVAYGLLSVSLIHTLMMSYLEKSLHQHKFSPLIENLPPLLKLEALLFTIVLLGFLTLSAALVSGIFISLEIQSTILPINHKTIFSIASWLLFASLLIGRHLLGWRGKVARKILVIGFLLLIVAYFGSRFVSEIILHNPQY
;
A
#
# COMPACT_ATOMS: atom_id res chain seq x y z
N MET A 1 -9.88 9.28 26.04
CA MET A 1 -10.75 9.61 24.87
C MET A 1 -11.13 8.30 24.21
N THR A 2 -12.36 8.14 23.73
CA THR A 2 -12.74 6.89 23.04
C THR A 2 -11.90 6.75 21.75
N PRO A 3 -11.32 5.57 21.45
CA PRO A 3 -10.45 5.38 20.29
C PRO A 3 -11.14 5.78 18.97
N ILE A 4 -12.46 5.64 18.91
CA ILE A 4 -13.31 6.11 17.81
C ILE A 4 -13.12 7.61 17.51
N LEU A 5 -13.06 8.47 18.54
CA LEU A 5 -12.87 9.91 18.35
C LEU A 5 -11.50 10.24 17.74
N LEU A 6 -10.47 9.46 18.08
CA LEU A 6 -9.12 9.64 17.54
C LEU A 6 -9.02 9.19 16.08
N HIS A 7 -9.69 8.09 15.71
CA HIS A 7 -9.80 7.67 14.31
C HIS A 7 -10.56 8.72 13.48
N LEU A 8 -11.69 9.25 13.98
CA LEU A 8 -12.44 10.32 13.31
C LEU A 8 -11.61 11.60 13.14
N ALA A 9 -10.87 12.01 14.18
CA ALA A 9 -9.95 13.15 14.09
C ALA A 9 -8.88 12.93 13.02
N THR A 10 -8.32 11.73 12.95
CA THR A 10 -7.32 11.35 11.93
C THR A 10 -7.93 11.39 10.53
N THR A 11 -9.14 10.86 10.34
CA THR A 11 -9.87 10.94 9.07
C THR A 11 -10.11 12.39 8.63
N LEU A 12 -10.53 13.26 9.56
CA LEU A 12 -10.76 14.67 9.28
C LEU A 12 -9.47 15.38 8.86
N THR A 13 -8.33 15.06 9.49
CA THR A 13 -7.04 15.63 9.10
C THR A 13 -6.61 15.17 7.70
N TYR A 14 -6.78 13.89 7.35
CA TYR A 14 -6.56 13.39 5.98
C TYR A 14 -7.46 14.09 4.95
N ALA A 15 -8.77 14.18 5.23
CA ALA A 15 -9.73 14.78 4.32
C ALA A 15 -9.45 16.28 4.10
N SER A 16 -9.10 17.00 5.17
CA SER A 16 -8.78 18.43 5.11
C SER A 16 -7.51 18.68 4.27
N LEU A 17 -6.44 17.92 4.54
CA LEU A 17 -5.19 18.02 3.76
C LEU A 17 -5.39 17.64 2.29
N SER A 18 -6.16 16.59 2.04
CA SER A 18 -6.51 16.15 0.68
C SER A 18 -7.23 17.25 -0.10
N LEU A 19 -8.27 17.86 0.50
CA LEU A 19 -9.02 18.95 -0.13
C LEU A 19 -8.14 20.17 -0.42
N ILE A 20 -7.27 20.56 0.52
CA ILE A 20 -6.36 21.70 0.35
C ILE A 20 -5.42 21.47 -0.84
N ILE A 21 -4.77 20.30 -0.90
CA ILE A 21 -3.81 19.99 -1.97
C ILE A 21 -4.53 19.87 -3.31
N TRP A 22 -5.72 19.24 -3.35
CA TRP A 22 -6.49 19.07 -4.59
C TRP A 22 -7.00 20.40 -5.15
N GLN A 23 -7.52 21.30 -4.29
CA GLN A 23 -7.96 22.63 -4.69
C GLN A 23 -6.80 23.45 -5.27
N GLN A 24 -5.61 23.34 -4.67
CA GLN A 24 -4.42 24.03 -5.16
C GLN A 24 -3.96 23.52 -6.53
N LEU A 25 -3.90 22.20 -6.72
CA LEU A 25 -3.55 21.59 -8.01
C LEU A 25 -4.52 22.04 -9.10
N ARG A 26 -5.83 22.09 -8.80
CA ARG A 26 -6.85 22.58 -9.74
C ARG A 26 -6.68 24.07 -10.07
N SER A 27 -6.33 24.91 -9.09
CA SER A 27 -6.15 26.36 -9.29
C SER A 27 -4.88 26.72 -10.06
N SER A 28 -3.78 25.97 -9.86
CA SER A 28 -2.51 26.17 -10.59
C SER A 28 -2.66 25.80 -12.06
N SER A 29 -3.51 24.82 -12.35
CA SER A 29 -3.85 24.35 -13.68
C SER A 29 -4.74 25.33 -14.48
N ALA A 30 -5.50 26.20 -13.79
CA ALA A 30 -6.48 27.11 -14.38
C ALA A 30 -5.98 28.55 -14.62
N GLY A 31 -4.67 28.81 -14.50
CA GLY A 31 -4.05 30.12 -14.77
C GLY A 31 -4.48 31.29 -13.86
N SER A 32 -5.39 31.05 -12.92
CA SER A 32 -6.02 32.07 -12.07
C SER A 32 -5.90 31.68 -10.59
N SER A 33 -4.67 31.71 -10.07
CA SER A 33 -4.43 31.36 -8.66
C SER A 33 -4.87 32.49 -7.73
N LYS A 34 -6.12 32.44 -7.25
CA LYS A 34 -6.56 33.21 -6.06
C LYS A 34 -5.93 32.69 -4.76
N TRP A 35 -5.28 31.52 -4.80
CA TRP A 35 -4.73 30.84 -3.63
C TRP A 35 -3.21 31.06 -3.55
N PRO A 36 -2.65 31.24 -2.33
CA PRO A 36 -1.21 31.38 -2.14
C PRO A 36 -0.50 30.08 -2.57
N LYS A 37 0.66 30.21 -3.25
CA LYS A 37 1.54 29.06 -3.53
C LYS A 37 1.91 28.40 -2.20
N ILE A 38 1.44 27.18 -1.98
CA ILE A 38 1.73 26.47 -0.74
C ILE A 38 3.23 26.15 -0.69
N LYS A 39 3.86 26.51 0.42
CA LYS A 39 5.28 26.25 0.69
C LYS A 39 5.52 24.74 0.77
N PRO A 40 6.71 24.25 0.40
CA PRO A 40 7.08 22.82 0.49
C PRO A 40 6.92 22.23 1.91
N TRP A 41 6.86 23.09 2.93
CA TRP A 41 6.53 22.69 4.31
C TRP A 41 5.23 21.90 4.46
N ILE A 42 4.22 22.08 3.60
CA ILE A 42 2.96 21.32 3.73
C ILE A 42 3.15 19.80 3.59
N ASN A 43 4.21 19.38 2.90
CA ASN A 43 4.54 17.96 2.74
C ASN A 43 4.93 17.35 4.08
N PHE A 44 5.59 18.10 4.97
CA PHE A 44 5.84 17.65 6.34
C PHE A 44 4.55 17.50 7.14
N LEU A 45 3.56 18.36 6.87
CA LEU A 45 2.26 18.29 7.52
C LEU A 45 1.50 17.00 7.16
N THR A 46 1.77 16.38 6.01
CA THR A 46 1.18 15.09 5.62
C THR A 46 1.67 13.92 6.47
N LEU A 47 2.84 14.03 7.10
CA LEU A 47 3.37 12.97 7.97
C LEU A 47 2.58 12.84 9.28
N LEU A 48 1.96 13.93 9.75
CA LEU A 48 1.21 13.95 11.01
C LEU A 48 -0.02 13.03 11.01
N PRO A 49 -0.97 13.13 10.06
CA PRO A 49 -2.10 12.19 9.99
C PRO A 49 -1.64 10.76 9.72
N ILE A 50 -0.57 10.55 8.93
CA ILE A 50 -0.03 9.22 8.66
C ILE A 50 0.56 8.59 9.93
N GLY A 51 1.34 9.35 10.70
CA GLY A 51 1.90 8.91 11.97
C GLY A 51 0.81 8.57 12.99
N LEU A 52 -0.21 9.42 13.11
CA LEU A 52 -1.37 9.15 13.97
C LEU A 52 -2.13 7.90 13.52
N HIS A 53 -2.34 7.73 12.20
CA HIS A 53 -2.99 6.54 11.64
C HIS A 53 -2.22 5.27 11.98
N ILE A 54 -0.91 5.22 11.74
CA ILE A 54 -0.09 4.05 12.09
C ILE A 54 -0.12 3.78 13.60
N ALA A 55 0.01 4.83 14.43
CA ALA A 55 0.02 4.69 15.88
C ALA A 55 -1.31 4.18 16.44
N LEU A 56 -2.44 4.71 15.96
CA LEU A 56 -3.78 4.28 16.38
C LEU A 56 -4.07 2.85 15.94
N THR A 57 -3.74 2.53 14.69
CA THR A 57 -3.93 1.17 14.15
C THR A 57 -3.05 0.15 14.88
N TYR A 58 -1.80 0.49 15.20
CA TYR A 58 -0.92 -0.34 16.02
C TYR A 58 -1.45 -0.51 17.45
N HIS A 59 -1.95 0.56 18.07
CA HIS A 59 -2.59 0.48 19.38
C HIS A 59 -3.83 -0.42 19.36
N TYR A 60 -4.64 -0.34 18.29
CA TYR A 60 -5.80 -1.22 18.09
C TYR A 60 -5.40 -2.68 17.83
N SER A 61 -4.19 -2.92 17.32
CA SER A 61 -3.63 -4.28 17.18
C SER A 61 -3.14 -4.87 18.51
N LEU A 62 -2.82 -4.04 19.51
CA LEU A 62 -2.38 -4.50 20.83
C LEU A 62 -3.63 -4.81 21.67
N GLY A 63 -4.17 -6.03 21.52
CA GLY A 63 -5.24 -6.53 22.36
C GLY A 63 -4.76 -6.84 23.78
N PHE A 64 -5.70 -7.08 24.71
CA PHE A 64 -5.39 -7.37 26.12
C PHE A 64 -4.57 -8.65 26.33
N ASP A 65 -4.73 -9.70 25.49
CA ASP A 65 -3.97 -10.95 25.60
C ASP A 65 -3.17 -11.32 24.33
N GLY A 66 -2.83 -10.32 23.49
CA GLY A 66 -1.94 -10.54 22.34
C GLY A 66 -2.30 -9.72 21.10
N LEU A 67 -1.52 -9.91 20.02
CA LEU A 67 -1.70 -9.13 18.80
C LEU A 67 -2.94 -9.58 18.01
N GLN A 68 -3.84 -8.64 17.79
CA GLN A 68 -5.09 -8.78 17.07
C GLN A 68 -4.96 -8.16 15.68
N LEU A 69 -5.21 -8.95 14.64
CA LEU A 69 -5.01 -8.52 13.26
C LEU A 69 -6.17 -9.00 12.40
N GLY A 70 -7.22 -8.18 12.38
CA GLY A 70 -8.33 -8.31 11.46
C GLY A 70 -8.00 -7.81 10.05
N LEU A 71 -8.92 -8.07 9.12
CA LEU A 71 -8.81 -7.66 7.73
C LEU A 71 -8.77 -6.14 7.58
N GLY A 72 -9.58 -5.42 8.35
CA GLY A 72 -9.65 -3.97 8.37
C GLY A 72 -8.33 -3.35 8.83
N ASN A 73 -7.78 -3.85 9.93
CA ASN A 73 -6.52 -3.41 10.51
C ASN A 73 -5.34 -3.63 9.55
N PHE A 74 -5.20 -4.84 8.99
CA PHE A 74 -4.13 -5.13 8.02
C PHE A 74 -4.22 -4.25 6.77
N THR A 75 -5.44 -4.08 6.22
CA THR A 75 -5.69 -3.20 5.07
C THR A 75 -5.34 -1.75 5.41
N SER A 76 -5.72 -1.31 6.61
CA SER A 76 -5.44 0.03 7.12
C SER A 76 -3.93 0.32 7.17
N LEU A 77 -3.14 -0.63 7.67
CA LEU A 77 -1.67 -0.53 7.71
C LEU A 77 -1.04 -0.49 6.32
N ILE A 78 -1.54 -1.30 5.37
CA ILE A 78 -1.06 -1.28 3.98
C ILE A 78 -1.28 0.10 3.37
N VAL A 79 -2.49 0.66 3.50
CA VAL A 79 -2.82 1.98 2.93
C VAL A 79 -2.03 3.10 3.62
N ALA A 80 -1.87 3.05 4.95
CA ALA A 80 -1.04 4.00 5.67
C ALA A 80 0.42 3.96 5.19
N THR A 81 0.95 2.76 4.94
CA THR A 81 2.30 2.57 4.42
C THR A 81 2.43 3.09 2.98
N SER A 82 1.44 2.84 2.12
CA SER A 82 1.40 3.44 0.77
C SER A 82 1.37 4.96 0.81
N CYS A 83 0.59 5.56 1.72
CA CYS A 83 0.56 7.01 1.93
C CYS A 83 1.93 7.52 2.41
N LEU A 84 2.59 6.81 3.33
CA LEU A 84 3.93 7.14 3.81
C LEU A 84 4.98 7.12 2.69
N ILE A 85 4.91 6.13 1.79
CA ILE A 85 5.80 6.04 0.63
C ILE A 85 5.62 7.25 -0.29
N TYR A 86 4.37 7.63 -0.60
CA TYR A 86 4.11 8.82 -1.43
C TYR A 86 4.51 10.13 -0.75
N ALA A 87 4.26 10.27 0.56
CA ALA A 87 4.71 11.42 1.34
C ALA A 87 6.24 11.53 1.36
N SER A 88 6.95 10.41 1.56
CA SER A 88 8.41 10.35 1.55
C SER A 88 8.99 10.75 0.20
N HIS A 89 8.41 10.25 -0.90
CA HIS A 89 8.78 10.67 -2.25
C HIS A 89 8.57 12.17 -2.47
N SER A 90 7.42 12.69 -2.02
CA SER A 90 7.08 14.12 -2.13
C SER A 90 8.04 15.03 -1.37
N LEU A 91 8.53 14.59 -0.20
CA LEU A 91 9.54 15.32 0.57
C LEU A 91 10.89 15.36 -0.12
N TRP A 92 11.28 14.29 -0.82
CA TRP A 92 12.53 14.24 -1.57
C TRP A 92 12.49 15.04 -2.87
N VAL A 93 11.39 14.95 -3.62
CA VAL A 93 11.30 15.56 -4.96
C VAL A 93 10.72 16.98 -4.92
N GLY A 94 9.98 17.33 -3.87
CA GLY A 94 9.32 18.63 -3.74
C GLY A 94 8.03 18.77 -4.54
N GLU A 95 7.48 17.66 -5.05
CA GLU A 95 6.22 17.61 -5.81
C GLU A 95 5.06 17.11 -4.96
N ASN A 96 3.91 17.80 -5.02
CA ASN A 96 2.75 17.51 -4.14
C ASN A 96 1.66 16.68 -4.83
N SER A 97 1.84 16.33 -6.10
CA SER A 97 0.84 15.64 -6.93
C SER A 97 0.56 14.20 -6.47
N LEU A 98 1.60 13.47 -6.07
CA LEU A 98 1.49 12.06 -5.68
C LEU A 98 0.83 11.84 -4.31
N PRO A 99 1.15 12.59 -3.23
CA PRO A 99 0.41 12.49 -1.98
C PRO A 99 -1.07 12.79 -2.13
N ALA A 100 -1.44 13.80 -2.94
CA ALA A 100 -2.82 14.20 -3.18
C ALA A 100 -3.70 13.03 -3.65
N LEU A 101 -3.13 12.13 -4.47
CA LEU A 101 -3.82 10.95 -4.97
C LEU A 101 -4.08 9.92 -3.85
N SER A 102 -3.19 9.83 -2.86
CA SER A 102 -3.22 8.79 -1.82
C SER A 102 -4.01 9.17 -0.56
N LEU A 103 -4.03 10.45 -0.16
CA LEU A 103 -4.64 10.89 1.10
C LEU A 103 -6.15 10.58 1.25
N PRO A 104 -7.00 10.64 0.20
CA PRO A 104 -8.39 10.19 0.32
C PRO A 104 -8.51 8.72 0.75
N PHE A 105 -7.63 7.86 0.23
CA PHE A 105 -7.61 6.45 0.60
C PHE A 105 -7.15 6.29 2.05
N GLY A 106 -6.18 7.08 2.51
CA GLY A 106 -5.78 7.13 3.92
C GLY A 106 -6.92 7.51 4.86
N ALA A 107 -7.74 8.49 4.48
CA ALA A 107 -8.93 8.90 5.24
C ALA A 107 -9.89 7.72 5.45
N VAL A 108 -10.28 7.05 4.37
CA VAL A 108 -11.20 5.90 4.44
C VAL A 108 -10.55 4.73 5.20
N ALA A 109 -9.29 4.43 4.91
CA ALA A 109 -8.58 3.32 5.53
C ALA A 109 -8.38 3.49 7.03
N SER A 110 -8.29 4.73 7.53
CA SER A 110 -8.18 5.02 8.97
C SER A 110 -9.40 4.59 9.77
N LEU A 111 -10.56 4.37 9.13
CA LEU A 111 -11.78 3.90 9.79
C LEU A 111 -11.93 2.36 9.76
N LEU A 112 -11.20 1.67 8.88
CA LEU A 112 -11.32 0.22 8.71
C LEU A 112 -11.07 -0.60 9.99
N PRO A 113 -10.13 -0.25 10.88
CA PRO A 113 -9.94 -0.99 12.13
C PRO A 113 -11.18 -1.01 13.02
N LEU A 114 -12.07 -0.01 12.91
CA LEU A 114 -13.32 0.06 13.68
C LEU A 114 -14.38 -0.95 13.19
N LEU A 115 -14.20 -1.48 11.98
CA LEU A 115 -15.09 -2.48 11.39
C LEU A 115 -14.64 -3.91 11.72
N ASP A 116 -13.41 -4.08 12.21
CA ASP A 116 -12.96 -5.37 12.73
C ASP A 116 -13.76 -5.67 14.00
N GLY A 117 -14.53 -6.76 13.97
CA GLY A 117 -15.30 -7.24 15.11
C GLY A 117 -14.41 -7.82 16.22
N ALA A 118 -14.89 -8.86 16.94
CA ALA A 118 -14.08 -9.59 17.89
C ALA A 118 -12.93 -10.32 17.17
N SER A 119 -11.81 -9.63 16.96
CA SER A 119 -10.72 -10.14 16.16
C SER A 119 -9.99 -11.26 16.89
N ILE A 120 -9.76 -12.35 16.17
CA ILE A 120 -9.12 -13.56 16.70
C ILE A 120 -7.65 -13.25 16.96
N GLN A 121 -7.20 -13.50 18.19
CA GLN A 121 -5.79 -13.36 18.57
C GLN A 121 -4.91 -14.20 17.65
N ILE A 122 -3.80 -13.62 17.19
CA ILE A 122 -2.82 -14.37 16.41
C ILE A 122 -1.97 -15.22 17.38
N PRO A 123 -1.99 -16.55 17.25
CA PRO A 123 -1.13 -17.42 18.04
C PRO A 123 0.35 -17.08 17.82
N HIS A 124 1.17 -17.12 18.88
CA HIS A 124 2.62 -16.88 18.81
C HIS A 124 3.02 -15.45 18.37
N SER A 125 2.12 -14.48 18.48
CA SER A 125 2.40 -13.08 18.16
C SER A 125 3.47 -12.41 19.04
N GLU A 126 3.86 -13.05 20.14
CA GLU A 126 4.97 -12.61 21.00
C GLU A 126 6.35 -12.77 20.35
N LEU A 127 6.47 -13.69 19.38
CA LEU A 127 7.75 -13.98 18.74
C LEU A 127 8.27 -12.76 17.94
N PRO A 128 9.49 -12.27 18.21
CA PRO A 128 10.06 -11.14 17.47
C PRO A 128 10.12 -11.36 15.96
N ILE A 129 10.42 -12.59 15.53
CA ILE A 129 10.47 -12.96 14.11
C ILE A 129 9.11 -12.80 13.42
N PHE A 130 8.01 -13.05 14.13
CA PHE A 130 6.66 -12.85 13.62
C PHE A 130 6.35 -11.37 13.41
N LYS A 131 6.76 -10.50 14.36
CA LYS A 131 6.61 -9.05 14.25
C LYS A 131 7.41 -8.50 13.05
N ILE A 132 8.64 -8.99 12.85
CA ILE A 132 9.47 -8.63 11.69
C ILE A 132 8.81 -9.09 10.39
N HIS A 133 8.34 -10.33 10.32
CA HIS A 133 7.62 -10.86 9.14
C HIS A 133 6.38 -10.02 8.81
N LEU A 134 5.61 -9.62 9.83
CA LEU A 134 4.45 -8.76 9.67
C LEU A 134 4.85 -7.39 9.11
N MET A 135 5.87 -6.73 9.67
CA MET A 135 6.33 -5.44 9.16
C MET A 135 6.81 -5.55 7.72
N LEU A 136 7.61 -6.57 7.39
CA LEU A 136 8.06 -6.81 6.02
C LEU A 136 6.87 -7.04 5.08
N SER A 137 5.87 -7.79 5.52
CA SER A 137 4.65 -8.02 4.74
C SER A 137 3.90 -6.72 4.48
N VAL A 138 3.61 -5.92 5.51
CA VAL A 138 2.92 -4.62 5.36
C VAL A 138 3.68 -3.69 4.41
N VAL A 139 5.01 -3.61 4.53
CA VAL A 139 5.85 -2.78 3.66
C VAL A 139 5.84 -3.30 2.22
N ALA A 140 5.94 -4.63 2.01
CA ALA A 140 5.89 -5.23 0.67
C ALA A 140 4.54 -4.96 -0.01
N TYR A 141 3.43 -5.20 0.68
CA TYR A 141 2.09 -4.90 0.16
C TYR A 141 1.94 -3.39 -0.11
N GLY A 142 2.44 -2.52 0.77
CA GLY A 142 2.41 -1.07 0.59
C GLY A 142 3.15 -0.59 -0.65
N LEU A 143 4.39 -1.08 -0.86
CA LEU A 143 5.21 -0.78 -2.05
C LEU A 143 4.54 -1.27 -3.33
N LEU A 144 4.07 -2.52 -3.35
CA LEU A 144 3.44 -3.11 -4.53
C LEU A 144 2.07 -2.48 -4.84
N SER A 145 1.34 -2.01 -3.83
CA SER A 145 0.11 -1.20 -4.00
C SER A 145 0.43 0.13 -4.67
N VAL A 146 1.50 0.80 -4.24
CA VAL A 146 1.99 2.03 -4.89
C VAL A 146 2.36 1.77 -6.35
N SER A 147 3.06 0.66 -6.64
CA SER A 147 3.36 0.26 -8.02
C SER A 147 2.11 0.02 -8.86
N LEU A 148 1.07 -0.60 -8.29
CA LEU A 148 -0.22 -0.79 -8.97
C LEU A 148 -0.87 0.53 -9.32
N ILE A 149 -1.03 1.43 -8.34
CA ILE A 149 -1.64 2.76 -8.53
C ILE A 149 -0.86 3.52 -9.61
N HIS A 150 0.48 3.51 -9.54
CA HIS A 150 1.33 4.20 -10.49
C HIS A 150 1.18 3.65 -11.91
N THR A 151 1.07 2.32 -12.05
CA THR A 151 0.86 1.66 -13.34
C THR A 151 -0.50 1.99 -13.95
N LEU A 152 -1.55 2.04 -13.13
CA LEU A 152 -2.90 2.41 -13.58
C LEU A 152 -2.95 3.89 -13.99
N MET A 153 -2.32 4.77 -13.22
CA MET A 153 -2.17 6.19 -13.55
C MET A 153 -1.46 6.38 -14.90
N MET A 154 -0.32 5.69 -15.11
CA MET A 154 0.39 5.75 -16.39
C MET A 154 -0.47 5.23 -17.56
N SER A 155 -1.24 4.16 -17.35
CA SER A 155 -2.15 3.65 -18.38
C SER A 155 -3.26 4.65 -18.74
N TYR A 156 -3.76 5.39 -17.75
CA TYR A 156 -4.73 6.46 -17.98
C TYR A 156 -4.09 7.62 -18.75
N LEU A 157 -2.88 8.02 -18.37
CA LEU A 157 -2.12 9.10 -19.00
C LEU A 157 -1.80 8.79 -20.47
N GLU A 158 -1.32 7.57 -20.75
CA GLU A 158 -1.04 7.06 -22.09
C GLU A 158 -2.29 7.14 -22.99
N LYS A 159 -3.46 6.76 -22.46
CA LYS A 159 -4.73 6.84 -23.18
C LYS A 159 -5.17 8.29 -23.44
N SER A 160 -4.98 9.19 -22.47
CA SER A 160 -5.35 10.60 -22.61
C SER A 160 -4.49 11.33 -23.65
N LEU A 161 -3.19 11.01 -23.70
CA LEU A 161 -2.26 11.52 -24.71
C LEU A 161 -2.64 11.08 -26.12
N HIS A 162 -2.99 9.81 -26.32
CA HIS A 162 -3.46 9.32 -27.62
C HIS A 162 -4.77 10.00 -28.07
N GLN A 163 -5.62 10.40 -27.13
CA GLN A 163 -6.88 11.09 -27.41
C GLN A 163 -6.73 12.62 -27.59
N HIS A 164 -5.51 13.16 -27.60
CA HIS A 164 -5.24 14.61 -27.69
C HIS A 164 -5.99 15.45 -26.65
N LYS A 165 -6.37 14.84 -25.51
CA LYS A 165 -7.02 15.54 -24.40
C LYS A 165 -5.92 16.18 -23.56
N PHE A 166 -5.47 17.36 -23.97
CA PHE A 166 -4.54 18.20 -23.21
C PHE A 166 -5.27 18.82 -22.01
N SER A 167 -5.46 18.02 -20.95
CA SER A 167 -5.83 18.57 -19.64
C SER A 167 -4.61 19.25 -19.03
N PRO A 168 -4.73 20.43 -18.42
CA PRO A 168 -3.60 21.13 -17.78
C PRO A 168 -3.02 20.38 -16.56
N LEU A 169 -3.61 19.24 -16.17
CA LEU A 169 -3.00 18.26 -15.24
C LEU A 169 -1.93 17.37 -15.92
N ILE A 170 -1.99 17.20 -17.24
CA ILE A 170 -1.10 16.32 -18.02
C ILE A 170 0.21 17.03 -18.36
N GLU A 171 0.16 18.35 -18.60
CA GLU A 171 1.35 19.18 -18.88
C GLU A 171 2.30 19.31 -17.68
N ASN A 172 1.78 19.16 -16.46
CA ASN A 172 2.58 19.25 -15.23
C ASN A 172 3.12 17.90 -14.74
N LEU A 173 2.86 16.80 -15.45
CA LEU A 173 3.35 15.48 -15.05
C LEU A 173 4.79 15.26 -15.55
N PRO A 174 5.67 14.64 -14.74
CA PRO A 174 7.02 14.33 -15.17
C PRO A 174 6.97 13.38 -16.39
N PRO A 175 7.99 13.45 -17.26
CA PRO A 175 8.01 12.68 -18.51
C PRO A 175 7.80 11.18 -18.24
N LEU A 176 7.04 10.52 -19.13
CA LEU A 176 6.59 9.14 -18.97
C LEU A 176 7.75 8.15 -18.69
N LEU A 177 8.94 8.43 -19.23
CA LEU A 177 10.15 7.67 -18.97
C LEU A 177 10.61 7.70 -17.49
N LYS A 178 10.44 8.84 -16.80
CA LYS A 178 10.78 8.99 -15.38
C LYS A 178 9.77 8.23 -14.50
N LEU A 179 8.48 8.30 -14.84
CA LEU A 179 7.43 7.54 -14.15
C LEU A 179 7.65 6.03 -14.29
N GLU A 180 8.07 5.57 -15.47
CA GLU A 180 8.41 4.16 -15.69
C GLU A 180 9.64 3.72 -14.88
N ALA A 181 10.69 4.54 -14.83
CA ALA A 181 11.87 4.24 -14.00
C ALA A 181 11.51 4.12 -12.52
N LEU A 182 10.73 5.08 -12.01
CA LEU A 182 10.21 5.06 -10.64
C LEU A 182 9.37 3.82 -10.38
N LEU A 183 8.48 3.43 -11.30
CA LEU A 183 7.69 2.21 -11.17
C LEU A 183 8.60 1.00 -10.91
N PHE A 184 9.61 0.78 -11.76
CA PHE A 184 10.49 -0.38 -11.63
C PHE A 184 11.37 -0.32 -10.37
N THR A 185 11.78 0.87 -9.92
CA THR A 185 12.45 1.03 -8.63
C THR A 185 11.54 0.60 -7.47
N ILE A 186 10.27 1.02 -7.46
CA ILE A 186 9.32 0.63 -6.40
C ILE A 186 9.01 -0.86 -6.48
N VAL A 187 8.83 -1.42 -7.68
CA VAL A 187 8.62 -2.86 -7.87
C VAL A 187 9.83 -3.66 -7.36
N LEU A 188 11.06 -3.20 -7.63
CA LEU A 188 12.27 -3.85 -7.13
C LEU A 188 12.32 -3.83 -5.59
N LEU A 189 12.08 -2.67 -4.97
CA LEU A 189 12.02 -2.57 -3.50
C LEU A 189 10.92 -3.46 -2.92
N GLY A 190 9.74 -3.47 -3.55
CA GLY A 190 8.62 -4.33 -3.17
C GLY A 190 8.97 -5.81 -3.28
N PHE A 191 9.65 -6.22 -4.35
CA PHE A 191 10.10 -7.60 -4.56
C PHE A 191 11.17 -8.04 -3.55
N LEU A 192 12.15 -7.19 -3.25
CA LEU A 192 13.16 -7.49 -2.23
C LEU A 192 12.52 -7.63 -0.85
N THR A 193 11.59 -6.73 -0.51
CA THR A 193 10.86 -6.79 0.75
C THR A 193 9.96 -8.03 0.83
N LEU A 194 9.26 -8.37 -0.27
CA LEU A 194 8.46 -9.59 -0.37
C LEU A 194 9.32 -10.85 -0.22
N SER A 195 10.53 -10.85 -0.79
CA SER A 195 11.48 -11.96 -0.64
C SER A 195 11.90 -12.14 0.81
N ALA A 196 12.21 -11.04 1.52
CA ALA A 196 12.49 -11.07 2.95
C ALA A 196 11.28 -11.53 3.78
N ALA A 197 10.06 -11.13 3.40
CA ALA A 197 8.83 -11.59 4.02
C ALA A 197 8.63 -13.11 3.83
N LEU A 198 8.89 -13.65 2.63
CA LEU A 198 8.81 -15.10 2.37
C LEU A 198 9.86 -15.87 3.17
N VAL A 199 11.11 -15.40 3.19
CA VAL A 199 12.20 -16.04 3.94
C VAL A 199 11.88 -16.06 5.44
N SER A 200 11.44 -14.93 6.01
CA SER A 200 10.99 -14.90 7.40
C SER A 200 9.78 -15.81 7.66
N GLY A 201 8.85 -15.93 6.70
CA GLY A 201 7.73 -16.86 6.77
C GLY A 201 8.15 -18.33 6.82
N ILE A 202 9.22 -18.71 6.11
CA ILE A 202 9.80 -20.06 6.16
C ILE A 202 10.34 -20.36 7.57
N PHE A 203 11.07 -19.42 8.18
CA PHE A 203 11.58 -19.60 9.55
C PHE A 203 10.44 -19.79 10.56
N ILE A 204 9.38 -18.97 10.45
CA ILE A 204 8.18 -19.11 11.29
C ILE A 204 7.49 -20.46 11.09
N SER A 205 7.37 -20.93 9.83
CA SER A 205 6.77 -22.23 9.54
C SER A 205 7.58 -23.40 10.10
N LEU A 206 8.91 -23.30 10.08
CA LEU A 206 9.79 -24.30 10.68
C LEU A 206 9.65 -24.36 12.19
N GLU A 207 9.51 -23.21 12.85
CA GLU A 207 9.36 -23.12 14.30
C GLU A 207 7.98 -23.62 14.77
N ILE A 208 6.91 -23.26 14.07
CA ILE A 208 5.53 -23.56 14.50
C ILE A 208 4.99 -24.88 13.94
N GLN A 209 5.28 -25.19 12.68
CA GLN A 209 4.70 -26.32 11.93
C GLN A 209 5.73 -27.39 11.56
N SER A 210 7.00 -27.21 11.96
CA SER A 210 8.13 -28.10 11.65
C SER A 210 8.25 -28.45 10.16
N THR A 211 7.77 -27.56 9.29
CA THR A 211 7.69 -27.75 7.83
C THR A 211 8.20 -26.50 7.12
N ILE A 212 9.05 -26.67 6.10
CA ILE A 212 9.68 -25.56 5.36
C ILE A 212 8.65 -24.76 4.55
N LEU A 213 7.79 -25.46 3.80
CA LEU A 213 6.78 -24.85 2.92
C LEU A 213 5.45 -25.60 3.06
N PRO A 214 4.53 -25.12 3.93
CA PRO A 214 3.22 -25.72 4.07
C PRO A 214 2.44 -25.47 2.77
N ILE A 215 1.95 -26.54 2.16
CA ILE A 215 1.18 -26.48 0.91
C ILE A 215 -0.25 -26.04 1.26
N ASN A 216 -0.41 -24.73 1.48
CA ASN A 216 -1.69 -24.08 1.64
C ASN A 216 -1.83 -22.99 0.56
N HIS A 217 -3.07 -22.53 0.35
CA HIS A 217 -3.37 -21.53 -0.67
C HIS A 217 -2.62 -20.21 -0.44
N LYS A 218 -2.37 -19.81 0.82
CA LYS A 218 -1.56 -18.64 1.18
C LYS A 218 -0.14 -18.76 0.61
N THR A 219 0.55 -19.87 0.87
CA THR A 219 1.91 -20.13 0.37
C THR A 219 1.94 -20.20 -1.15
N ILE A 220 1.00 -20.93 -1.76
CA ILE A 220 0.93 -21.09 -3.23
C ILE A 220 0.74 -19.74 -3.91
N PHE A 221 -0.21 -18.93 -3.47
CA PHE A 221 -0.46 -17.62 -4.07
C PHE A 221 0.67 -16.62 -3.80
N SER A 222 1.31 -16.68 -2.64
CA SER A 222 2.47 -15.83 -2.32
C SER A 222 3.68 -16.16 -3.21
N ILE A 223 3.98 -17.45 -3.41
CA ILE A 223 5.07 -17.90 -4.29
C ILE A 223 4.74 -17.56 -5.75
N ALA A 224 3.50 -17.79 -6.20
CA ALA A 224 3.08 -17.44 -7.56
C ALA A 224 3.20 -15.93 -7.83
N SER A 225 2.78 -15.09 -6.87
CA SER A 225 2.98 -13.64 -6.92
C SER A 225 4.47 -13.27 -7.00
N TRP A 226 5.30 -13.87 -6.14
CA TRP A 226 6.75 -13.66 -6.14
C TRP A 226 7.39 -14.02 -7.48
N LEU A 227 7.03 -15.15 -8.08
CA LEU A 227 7.51 -15.55 -9.41
C LEU A 227 7.09 -14.57 -10.50
N LEU A 228 5.87 -14.03 -10.45
CA LEU A 228 5.43 -13.01 -11.41
C LEU A 228 6.24 -11.73 -11.27
N PHE A 229 6.51 -11.25 -10.05
CA PHE A 229 7.35 -10.06 -9.85
C PHE A 229 8.82 -10.30 -10.25
N ALA A 230 9.37 -11.49 -9.96
CA ALA A 230 10.68 -11.88 -10.46
C ALA A 230 10.71 -11.88 -12.00
N SER A 231 9.71 -12.48 -12.64
CA SER A 231 9.58 -12.50 -14.11
C SER A 231 9.47 -11.10 -14.69
N LEU A 232 8.77 -10.18 -14.02
CA LEU A 232 8.62 -8.80 -14.44
C LEU A 232 9.96 -8.06 -14.44
N LEU A 233 10.75 -8.22 -13.38
CA LEU A 233 12.07 -7.61 -13.24
C LEU A 233 13.08 -8.21 -14.22
N ILE A 234 13.13 -9.53 -14.32
CA ILE A 234 14.01 -10.24 -15.27
C ILE A 234 13.62 -9.88 -16.71
N GLY A 235 12.34 -9.93 -17.04
CA GLY A 235 11.81 -9.58 -18.36
C GLY A 235 12.06 -8.12 -18.73
N ARG A 236 12.09 -7.21 -17.75
CA ARG A 236 12.49 -5.81 -17.98
C ARG A 236 13.96 -5.69 -18.37
N HIS A 237 14.85 -6.45 -17.73
CA HIS A 237 16.30 -6.41 -17.97
C HIS A 237 16.70 -7.16 -19.24
N LEU A 238 16.15 -8.36 -19.49
CA LEU A 238 16.57 -9.23 -20.59
C LEU A 238 15.76 -9.01 -21.88
N LEU A 239 14.44 -8.87 -21.75
CA LEU A 239 13.51 -8.84 -22.88
C LEU A 239 12.98 -7.42 -23.16
N GLY A 240 13.37 -6.43 -22.36
CA GLY A 240 12.89 -5.06 -22.49
C GLY A 240 11.39 -4.91 -22.29
N TRP A 241 10.76 -5.75 -21.45
CA TRP A 241 9.32 -5.66 -21.18
C TRP A 241 8.93 -4.27 -20.66
N ARG A 242 7.98 -3.65 -21.36
CA ARG A 242 7.47 -2.31 -21.07
C ARG A 242 5.95 -2.22 -21.31
N GLY A 243 5.35 -1.14 -20.83
CA GLY A 243 3.96 -0.79 -21.12
C GLY A 243 2.94 -1.88 -20.76
N LYS A 244 2.19 -2.38 -21.76
CA LYS A 244 1.07 -3.31 -21.56
C LYS A 244 1.47 -4.64 -20.92
N VAL A 245 2.63 -5.20 -21.28
CA VAL A 245 3.09 -6.50 -20.74
C VAL A 245 3.44 -6.34 -19.26
N ALA A 246 4.29 -5.35 -18.94
CA ALA A 246 4.68 -5.05 -17.57
C ALA A 246 3.47 -4.80 -16.67
N ARG A 247 2.50 -4.01 -17.16
CA ARG A 247 1.25 -3.74 -16.46
C ARG A 247 0.44 -5.00 -16.16
N LYS A 248 0.25 -5.88 -17.15
CA LYS A 248 -0.53 -7.11 -16.96
C LYS A 248 0.09 -7.99 -15.87
N ILE A 249 1.41 -8.21 -15.93
CA ILE A 249 2.11 -9.05 -14.96
C ILE A 249 2.05 -8.44 -13.56
N LEU A 250 2.24 -7.12 -13.46
CA LEU A 250 2.14 -6.40 -12.19
C LEU A 250 0.75 -6.52 -11.56
N VAL A 251 -0.31 -6.31 -12.35
CA VAL A 251 -1.70 -6.42 -11.88
C VAL A 251 -2.01 -7.84 -11.43
N ILE A 252 -1.66 -8.86 -12.24
CA ILE A 252 -1.91 -10.27 -11.89
C ILE A 252 -1.11 -10.66 -10.65
N GLY A 253 0.18 -10.29 -10.57
CA GLY A 253 1.04 -10.57 -9.41
C GLY A 253 0.49 -9.96 -8.12
N PHE A 254 0.02 -8.71 -8.19
CA PHE A 254 -0.58 -8.06 -7.03
C PHE A 254 -1.94 -8.67 -6.64
N LEU A 255 -2.77 -9.06 -7.61
CA LEU A 255 -4.03 -9.74 -7.33
C LEU A 255 -3.80 -11.09 -6.64
N LEU A 256 -2.81 -11.88 -7.08
CA LEU A 256 -2.44 -13.11 -6.39
C LEU A 256 -1.97 -12.83 -4.96
N LEU A 257 -1.20 -11.75 -4.76
CA LEU A 257 -0.75 -11.36 -3.42
C LEU A 257 -1.93 -11.00 -2.50
N ILE A 258 -2.94 -10.29 -3.00
CA ILE A 258 -4.17 -10.03 -2.25
C ILE A 258 -4.85 -11.35 -1.90
N VAL A 259 -5.06 -12.23 -2.86
CA VAL A 259 -5.74 -13.51 -2.63
C VAL A 259 -4.98 -14.39 -1.63
N ALA A 260 -3.65 -14.31 -1.58
CA ALA A 260 -2.84 -15.05 -0.61
C ALA A 260 -3.24 -14.77 0.86
N TYR A 261 -3.42 -13.50 1.22
CA TYR A 261 -3.82 -13.12 2.58
C TYR A 261 -5.35 -13.09 2.74
N PHE A 262 -6.04 -12.31 1.91
CA PHE A 262 -7.48 -12.10 2.04
C PHE A 262 -8.28 -13.34 1.69
N GLY A 263 -7.84 -14.13 0.70
CA GLY A 263 -8.50 -15.40 0.36
C GLY A 263 -8.43 -16.39 1.51
N SER A 264 -7.31 -16.44 2.23
CA SER A 264 -7.16 -17.35 3.38
C SER A 264 -8.08 -17.05 4.55
N ARG A 265 -8.19 -15.76 4.89
CA ARG A 265 -9.09 -15.29 5.94
C ARG A 265 -10.55 -15.38 5.50
N PHE A 266 -10.88 -14.97 4.28
CA PHE A 266 -12.25 -15.05 3.76
C PHE A 266 -12.79 -16.49 3.75
N VAL A 267 -11.99 -17.45 3.27
CA VAL A 267 -12.41 -18.87 3.26
C VAL A 267 -12.55 -19.40 4.68
N SER A 268 -11.59 -19.11 5.57
CA SER A 268 -11.60 -19.66 6.93
C SER A 268 -12.70 -19.05 7.81
N GLU A 269 -12.92 -17.74 7.68
CA GLU A 269 -13.84 -16.96 8.50
C GLU A 269 -15.30 -17.05 8.01
N ILE A 270 -15.53 -17.00 6.70
CA ILE A 270 -16.90 -16.91 6.14
C ILE A 270 -17.41 -18.26 5.62
N ILE A 271 -16.54 -19.10 5.05
CA ILE A 271 -16.96 -20.39 4.48
C ILE A 271 -16.87 -21.50 5.52
N LEU A 272 -15.74 -21.59 6.24
CA LEU A 272 -15.47 -22.71 7.14
C LEU A 272 -15.92 -22.47 8.59
N HIS A 273 -16.30 -21.24 8.97
CA HIS A 273 -16.66 -20.86 10.36
C HIS A 273 -15.63 -21.36 11.40
N ASN A 274 -14.34 -21.48 11.02
CA ASN A 274 -13.33 -22.10 11.88
C ASN A 274 -12.16 -21.14 12.09
N PRO A 275 -12.05 -20.50 13.27
CA PRO A 275 -11.13 -19.39 13.52
C PRO A 275 -9.65 -19.77 13.63
N GLN A 276 -9.28 -21.04 13.43
CA GLN A 276 -7.97 -21.60 13.81
C GLN A 276 -6.90 -21.64 12.71
N TYR A 277 -7.15 -21.07 11.51
CA TYR A 277 -6.16 -20.98 10.42
C TYR A 277 -5.97 -19.55 9.88
#